data_AF-A0A2G7HF16-F1
#
_entry.id   AF-A0A2G7HF16-F1
#
_cell.length_a   1.000
_cell.length_b   1.000
_cell.length_c   1.000
_cell.angle_alpha   90.00
_cell.angle_beta   90.00
_cell.angle_gamma   90.00
#
_symmetry.space_group_name_H-M   'P 1'
#
loop_
_entity.id
_entity.type
_entity.pdbx_description
1 polymer ?
#
loop_
_entity_poly.entity_id
_entity_poly.type
_entity_poly.pdbx_seq_one_letter_code
_entity_poly.pdbx_strand_id
1 'polypeptide(L)'
;MKKLMQKLMKILEKNRINIIILIIIILNIYYYDPNIKYAEELDIPAGIGYDFQTKIDDIRYYRIPISTYIFNPNGTTTSTIHEGKGETLLKTRQYRQRKSNRKFLLGNEKVYLISEKSAYDGINEITNLLFFNPLSNSRAFTLVCGGDPRDILSYKVQGYPNSADYIYGLMQNSPQYNFFPTKAYTTNINYYQLKTEGKNLVLPYIEKTKNGIEITGMALFKGDKMEKKIDVNEMQSLNRLREDKTKGIISIEKDYKNFAEMDCYIKRKVECYKEKGKYRFVIKLDIKGDMINCKSCRDELCNQEEKDGVVKKFEQKIYKESYKFINKMQNEYKIDALGLGNVAAAKYGRNTGVDWDKIVSDSEIELDINMRLIRGGRGTF
;
A
#
# COMPACT_ATOMS: atom_id res chain seq x y z
N MET A 1 -8.84 9.85 72.06
CA MET A 1 -8.45 10.30 70.70
C MET A 1 -7.15 11.11 70.66
N LYS A 2 -7.03 12.30 71.28
CA LYS A 2 -5.84 13.17 71.17
C LYS A 2 -4.50 12.51 71.56
N LYS A 3 -4.47 11.77 72.68
CA LYS A 3 -3.25 11.04 73.13
C LYS A 3 -2.83 9.92 72.17
N LEU A 4 -3.79 9.29 71.49
CA LEU A 4 -3.52 8.24 70.50
C LEU A 4 -2.87 8.84 69.25
N MET A 5 -3.39 9.97 68.77
CA MET A 5 -2.82 10.73 67.64
C MET A 5 -1.39 11.21 67.91
N GLN A 6 -1.11 11.76 69.09
CA GLN A 6 0.24 12.22 69.44
C GLN A 6 1.25 11.06 69.52
N LYS A 7 0.82 9.89 70.03
CA LYS A 7 1.66 8.69 70.06
C LYS A 7 1.94 8.18 68.64
N LEU A 8 0.94 8.24 67.76
CA LEU A 8 1.09 7.87 66.34
C LEU A 8 2.06 8.80 65.62
N MET A 9 1.94 10.13 65.82
CA MET A 9 2.85 11.12 65.20
C MET A 9 4.30 10.93 65.64
N LYS A 10 4.57 10.68 66.92
CA LYS A 10 5.94 10.38 67.40
C LYS A 10 6.53 9.10 66.79
N ILE A 11 5.70 8.09 66.57
CA ILE A 11 6.12 6.83 65.91
C ILE A 11 6.40 7.09 64.42
N LEU A 12 5.55 7.87 63.74
CA LEU A 12 5.73 8.26 62.35
C LEU A 12 6.99 9.12 62.14
N GLU A 13 7.27 10.08 63.02
CA GLU A 13 8.50 10.88 62.98
C GLU A 13 9.75 10.02 63.22
N LYS A 14 9.71 9.15 64.24
CA LYS A 14 10.84 8.25 64.57
C LYS A 14 11.16 7.28 63.43
N ASN A 15 10.14 6.80 62.71
CA ASN A 15 10.27 5.81 61.63
C ASN A 15 10.18 6.44 60.23
N ARG A 16 10.23 7.77 60.10
CA ARG A 16 9.96 8.49 58.85
C ARG A 16 10.79 7.98 57.68
N ILE A 17 12.08 7.71 57.90
CA ILE A 17 13.00 7.18 56.86
C ILE A 17 12.57 5.78 56.42
N ASN A 18 12.27 4.88 57.36
CA ASN A 18 11.83 3.52 57.05
C ASN A 18 10.49 3.51 56.30
N ILE A 19 9.59 4.42 56.63
CA ILE A 19 8.31 4.58 55.94
C ILE A 19 8.54 5.07 54.50
N ILE A 20 9.43 6.04 54.29
CA ILE A 20 9.78 6.52 52.95
C ILE A 20 10.42 5.38 52.11
N ILE A 21 11.34 4.60 52.69
CA ILE A 21 11.95 3.44 52.01
C ILE A 21 10.88 2.41 51.64
N LEU A 22 9.96 2.09 52.56
CA LEU A 22 8.87 1.15 52.30
C LEU A 22 7.96 1.65 51.18
N ILE A 23 7.62 2.94 51.15
CA ILE A 23 6.84 3.56 50.07
C ILE A 23 7.59 3.46 48.74
N ILE A 24 8.89 3.75 48.69
CA ILE A 24 9.69 3.62 47.46
C ILE A 24 9.71 2.16 46.96
N ILE A 25 9.84 1.18 47.86
CA ILE A 25 9.80 -0.24 47.49
C ILE A 25 8.42 -0.62 46.96
N ILE A 26 7.34 -0.20 47.62
CA ILE A 26 5.96 -0.46 47.17
C ILE A 26 5.70 0.19 45.80
N LEU A 27 6.17 1.43 45.59
CA LEU A 27 6.06 2.10 44.30
C LEU A 27 6.86 1.35 43.23
N ASN A 28 8.10 0.92 43.51
CA ASN A 28 8.88 0.14 42.56
C ASN A 28 8.22 -1.20 42.24
N ILE A 29 7.64 -1.91 43.21
CA ILE A 29 6.90 -3.16 42.96
C ILE A 29 5.61 -2.89 42.16
N TYR A 30 4.90 -1.80 42.47
CA TYR A 30 3.68 -1.40 41.77
C TYR A 30 3.95 -0.98 40.32
N TYR A 31 5.08 -0.32 40.06
CA TYR A 31 5.52 0.09 38.72
C TYR A 31 6.41 -0.96 38.02
N TYR A 32 6.81 -2.03 38.71
CA TYR A 32 7.55 -3.13 38.11
C TYR A 32 6.59 -3.91 37.22
N ASP A 33 6.63 -3.59 35.93
CA ASP A 33 5.99 -4.40 34.90
C ASP A 33 7.03 -5.35 34.32
N PRO A 34 7.00 -6.66 34.65
CA PRO A 34 7.93 -7.65 34.08
C PRO A 34 7.78 -7.80 32.56
N ASN A 35 6.76 -7.18 31.95
CA ASN A 35 6.57 -7.16 30.51
C ASN A 35 7.36 -6.05 29.80
N ILE A 36 7.96 -5.09 30.52
CA ILE A 36 8.83 -4.07 29.92
C ILE A 36 10.13 -4.75 29.46
N LYS A 37 10.41 -4.65 28.16
CA LYS A 37 11.58 -5.25 27.51
C LYS A 37 12.39 -4.17 26.81
N TYR A 38 13.71 -4.25 26.95
CA TYR A 38 14.63 -3.41 26.18
C TYR A 38 14.57 -3.78 24.69
N ALA A 39 14.82 -2.82 23.81
CA ALA A 39 14.74 -3.04 22.36
C ALA A 39 15.73 -4.12 21.88
N GLU A 40 16.86 -4.27 22.57
CA GLU A 40 17.91 -5.25 22.33
C GLU A 40 17.48 -6.69 22.66
N GLU A 41 16.43 -6.87 23.48
CA GLU A 41 15.82 -8.16 23.82
C GLU A 41 14.67 -8.56 22.86
N LEU A 42 14.35 -7.70 21.89
CA LEU A 42 13.20 -7.84 21.02
C LEU A 42 13.59 -8.03 19.57
N ASP A 43 12.86 -8.91 18.90
CA ASP A 43 12.85 -9.01 17.45
C ASP A 43 11.69 -8.16 16.94
N ILE A 44 11.98 -6.95 16.46
CA ILE A 44 10.96 -6.00 16.00
C ILE A 44 10.79 -6.14 14.48
N PRO A 45 9.67 -6.67 13.96
CA PRO A 45 9.48 -6.88 12.53
C PRO A 45 9.37 -5.58 11.74
N ALA A 46 10.19 -5.45 10.70
CA ALA A 46 10.10 -4.40 9.68
C ALA A 46 9.27 -4.85 8.47
N GLY A 47 9.39 -6.13 8.08
CA GLY A 47 8.64 -6.69 6.96
C GLY A 47 8.36 -8.18 7.14
N ILE A 48 7.20 -8.62 6.66
CA ILE A 48 6.79 -10.03 6.73
C ILE A 48 6.42 -10.50 5.32
N GLY A 49 6.99 -11.63 4.90
CA GLY A 49 6.64 -12.31 3.67
C GLY A 49 5.64 -13.43 3.88
N TYR A 50 4.77 -13.65 2.89
CA TYR A 50 3.79 -14.72 2.85
C TYR A 50 3.98 -15.56 1.60
N ASP A 51 4.38 -16.80 1.80
CA ASP A 51 4.52 -17.83 0.77
C ASP A 51 3.99 -19.17 1.30
N PHE A 52 3.77 -20.14 0.41
CA PHE A 52 3.49 -21.52 0.78
C PHE A 52 4.22 -22.52 -0.12
N GLN A 53 4.33 -23.77 0.32
CA GLN A 53 4.81 -24.88 -0.47
C GLN A 53 3.81 -26.03 -0.32
N THR A 54 3.32 -26.55 -1.44
CA THR A 54 2.53 -27.79 -1.48
C THR A 54 3.50 -28.96 -1.63
N LYS A 55 3.33 -30.02 -0.81
CA LYS A 55 4.05 -31.28 -0.95
C LYS A 55 3.16 -32.34 -1.59
N ILE A 56 3.76 -33.47 -1.98
CA ILE A 56 3.13 -34.62 -2.64
C ILE A 56 1.94 -35.18 -1.83
N ASP A 57 1.95 -35.01 -0.50
CA ASP A 57 0.88 -35.52 0.40
C ASP A 57 -0.30 -34.54 0.56
N ASP A 58 -0.49 -33.58 -0.35
CA ASP A 58 -1.54 -32.53 -0.32
C ASP A 58 -1.53 -31.60 0.92
N ILE A 59 -0.51 -31.72 1.79
CA ILE A 59 -0.35 -30.83 2.94
C ILE A 59 0.34 -29.54 2.49
N ARG A 60 -0.37 -28.42 2.68
CA ARG A 60 0.17 -27.07 2.52
C ARG A 60 1.04 -26.69 3.71
N TYR A 61 2.26 -26.23 3.43
CA TYR A 61 3.14 -25.62 4.40
C TYR A 61 3.34 -24.13 4.10
N TYR A 62 2.94 -23.26 5.01
CA TYR A 62 3.25 -21.83 4.92
C TYR A 62 4.72 -21.60 5.21
N ARG A 63 5.34 -20.71 4.45
CA ARG A 63 6.71 -20.22 4.61
C ARG A 63 6.66 -18.72 4.84
N ILE A 64 6.90 -18.31 6.08
CA ILE A 64 6.75 -16.91 6.50
C ILE A 64 8.12 -16.38 6.91
N PRO A 65 8.87 -15.69 6.03
CA PRO A 65 10.06 -14.94 6.44
C PRO A 65 9.66 -13.63 7.13
N ILE A 66 10.37 -13.27 8.20
CA ILE A 66 10.24 -11.97 8.87
C ILE A 66 11.61 -11.31 8.90
N SER A 67 11.71 -10.09 8.36
CA SER A 67 12.85 -9.20 8.55
C SER A 67 12.66 -8.40 9.84
N THR A 68 13.60 -8.52 10.78
CA THR A 68 13.53 -7.86 12.09
C THR A 68 14.70 -6.90 12.29
N TYR A 69 14.46 -5.81 13.02
CA TYR A 69 15.52 -4.96 13.53
C TYR A 69 16.23 -5.64 14.69
N ILE A 70 17.56 -5.52 14.71
CA ILE A 70 18.40 -5.82 15.86
C ILE A 70 19.06 -4.52 16.29
N PHE A 71 18.68 -4.04 17.47
CA PHE A 71 19.37 -2.95 18.14
C PHE A 71 20.57 -3.51 18.89
N ASN A 72 21.76 -3.01 18.56
CA ASN A 72 22.99 -3.41 19.21
C ASN A 72 23.36 -2.39 20.31
N PRO A 73 24.02 -2.81 21.42
CA PRO A 73 24.43 -1.91 22.50
C PRO A 73 25.34 -0.76 22.07
N ASN A 74 26.02 -0.90 20.93
CA ASN A 74 26.87 0.15 20.35
C ASN A 74 26.08 1.22 19.56
N GLY A 75 24.74 1.20 19.60
CA GLY A 75 23.87 2.14 18.89
C GLY A 75 23.65 1.81 17.42
N THR A 76 24.26 0.76 16.87
CA THR A 76 24.02 0.35 15.48
C THR A 76 22.71 -0.44 15.37
N THR A 77 21.98 -0.23 14.28
CA THR A 77 20.81 -1.04 13.92
C THR A 77 21.19 -1.96 12.77
N THR A 78 21.02 -3.25 12.98
CA THR A 78 21.19 -4.27 11.94
C THR A 78 19.87 -4.98 11.69
N SER A 79 19.82 -5.87 10.72
CA SER A 79 18.64 -6.69 10.46
C SER A 79 18.98 -8.16 10.31
N THR A 80 18.02 -9.00 10.65
CA THR A 80 18.10 -10.44 10.46
C THR A 80 16.79 -10.97 9.91
N ILE A 81 16.83 -12.17 9.34
CA ILE A 81 15.65 -12.82 8.77
C ILE A 81 15.39 -14.13 9.49
N HIS A 82 14.17 -14.23 10.02
CA HIS A 82 13.68 -15.44 10.64
C HIS A 82 12.58 -16.07 9.78
N GLU A 83 12.82 -17.28 9.28
CA GLU A 83 11.82 -18.04 8.51
C GLU A 83 11.14 -19.09 9.40
N GLY A 84 9.81 -19.02 9.45
CA GLY A 84 8.97 -20.06 10.03
C GLY A 84 8.33 -20.89 8.92
N LYS A 85 8.38 -22.22 9.04
CA LYS A 85 7.68 -23.15 8.14
C LYS A 85 6.70 -23.99 8.95
N GLY A 86 5.42 -24.00 8.60
CA GLY A 86 4.40 -24.76 9.35
C GLY A 86 3.10 -24.96 8.58
N GLU A 87 2.28 -25.90 9.02
CA GLU A 87 1.04 -26.30 8.34
C GLU A 87 -0.07 -25.22 8.45
N THR A 88 0.08 -24.27 9.38
CA THR A 88 -0.81 -23.11 9.50
C THR A 88 0.01 -21.84 9.69
N LEU A 89 -0.59 -20.68 9.38
CA LEU A 89 0.05 -19.37 9.58
C LEU A 89 0.55 -19.20 11.03
N LEU A 90 -0.17 -19.68 12.04
CA LEU A 90 0.22 -19.56 13.44
C LEU A 90 1.30 -20.57 13.86
N LYS A 91 1.31 -21.79 13.30
CA LYS A 91 2.42 -22.73 13.52
C LYS A 91 3.76 -22.18 13.04
N THR A 92 3.77 -21.38 11.97
CA THR A 92 5.00 -20.70 11.53
C THR A 92 5.57 -19.80 12.62
N ARG A 93 4.72 -19.17 13.45
CA ARG A 93 5.14 -18.33 14.59
C ARG A 93 5.78 -19.19 15.69
N GLN A 94 5.16 -20.31 16.05
CA GLN A 94 5.70 -21.25 17.04
C GLN A 94 7.07 -21.77 16.61
N TYR A 95 7.21 -22.23 15.36
CA TYR A 95 8.47 -22.77 14.87
C TYR A 95 9.56 -21.71 14.71
N ARG A 96 9.18 -20.46 14.40
CA ARG A 96 10.12 -19.34 14.37
C ARG A 96 10.60 -18.97 15.77
N GLN A 97 9.72 -18.94 16.78
CA GLN A 97 10.09 -18.64 18.17
C GLN A 97 11.05 -19.68 18.75
N ARG A 98 10.92 -20.97 18.38
CA ARG A 98 11.87 -22.03 18.78
C ARG A 98 13.30 -21.81 18.28
N LYS A 99 13.49 -20.91 17.31
CA LYS A 99 14.78 -20.60 16.68
C LYS A 99 15.24 -19.16 16.97
N SER A 100 14.47 -18.38 17.73
CA SER A 100 14.87 -17.04 18.15
C SER A 100 15.11 -17.03 19.66
N ASN A 101 16.21 -16.40 20.06
CA ASN A 101 16.52 -16.11 21.46
C ASN A 101 15.83 -14.82 21.96
N ARG A 102 15.02 -14.18 21.13
CA ARG A 102 14.29 -12.94 21.42
C ARG A 102 12.78 -13.10 21.21
N LYS A 103 12.01 -12.23 21.85
CA LYS A 103 10.55 -12.17 21.67
C LYS A 103 10.22 -11.30 20.46
N PHE A 104 9.34 -11.80 19.57
CA PHE A 104 8.82 -10.98 18.49
C PHE A 104 7.83 -9.91 19.01
N LEU A 105 8.11 -8.64 18.73
CA LEU A 105 7.22 -7.52 19.04
C LEU A 105 6.59 -6.98 17.75
N LEU A 106 5.38 -7.44 17.45
CA LEU A 106 4.58 -6.96 16.32
C LEU A 106 4.12 -5.50 16.51
N GLY A 107 3.70 -4.85 15.44
CA GLY A 107 3.12 -3.50 15.45
C GLY A 107 3.99 -2.44 14.76
N ASN A 108 5.22 -2.80 14.40
CA ASN A 108 6.17 -1.94 13.69
C ASN A 108 6.36 -2.32 12.21
N GLU A 109 5.59 -3.28 11.72
CA GLU A 109 5.69 -3.75 10.33
C GLU A 109 5.47 -2.57 9.39
N LYS A 110 6.33 -2.43 8.39
CA LYS A 110 6.24 -1.41 7.34
C LYS A 110 5.58 -1.98 6.10
N VAL A 111 5.91 -3.23 5.76
CA VAL A 111 5.42 -3.91 4.57
C VAL A 111 5.06 -5.38 4.82
N TYR A 112 4.02 -5.83 4.13
CA TYR A 112 3.65 -7.23 3.98
C TYR A 112 3.81 -7.62 2.52
N LEU A 113 4.67 -8.60 2.24
CA LEU A 113 4.94 -9.09 0.89
C LEU A 113 4.22 -10.41 0.68
N ILE A 114 3.32 -10.47 -0.28
CA ILE A 114 2.61 -11.69 -0.68
C ILE A 114 3.30 -12.20 -1.95
N SER A 115 3.82 -13.43 -1.93
CA SER A 115 4.38 -14.02 -3.13
C SER A 115 3.34 -14.05 -4.25
N GLU A 116 3.75 -13.88 -5.51
CA GLU A 116 2.85 -14.01 -6.65
C GLU A 116 2.05 -15.31 -6.61
N LYS A 117 2.72 -16.43 -6.26
CA LYS A 117 2.09 -17.74 -6.09
C LYS A 117 1.00 -17.73 -5.02
N SER A 118 1.24 -17.11 -3.86
CA SER A 118 0.22 -16.91 -2.83
C SER A 118 -0.91 -15.98 -3.27
N ALA A 119 -0.60 -14.97 -4.08
CA ALA A 119 -1.60 -14.06 -4.60
C ALA A 119 -2.58 -14.75 -5.55
N TYR A 120 -2.08 -15.59 -6.47
CA TYR A 120 -2.93 -16.39 -7.38
C TYR A 120 -3.77 -17.44 -6.64
N ASP A 121 -3.22 -18.02 -5.58
CA ASP A 121 -3.93 -19.03 -4.80
C ASP A 121 -5.10 -18.44 -3.98
N GLY A 122 -4.87 -17.28 -3.36
CA GLY A 122 -5.85 -16.56 -2.57
C GLY A 122 -5.24 -15.93 -1.32
N ILE A 123 -5.66 -14.70 -1.00
CA ILE A 123 -5.09 -13.92 0.11
C ILE A 123 -6.02 -13.76 1.32
N ASN A 124 -7.26 -14.29 1.27
CA ASN A 124 -8.25 -14.03 2.31
C ASN A 124 -7.77 -14.42 3.72
N GLU A 125 -7.08 -15.57 3.88
CA GLU A 125 -6.52 -15.98 5.16
C GLU A 125 -5.45 -15.01 5.69
N ILE A 126 -4.56 -14.55 4.80
CA ILE A 126 -3.49 -13.60 5.13
C ILE A 126 -4.09 -12.26 5.54
N THR A 127 -5.02 -11.73 4.73
CA THR A 127 -5.67 -10.45 4.99
C THR A 127 -6.52 -10.49 6.27
N ASN A 128 -7.24 -11.59 6.54
CA ASN A 128 -7.98 -11.76 7.79
C ASN A 128 -7.04 -11.80 9.00
N LEU A 129 -5.95 -12.58 8.94
CA LEU A 129 -4.96 -12.64 10.01
C LEU A 129 -4.39 -11.26 10.34
N LEU A 130 -4.02 -10.50 9.31
CA LEU A 130 -3.42 -9.18 9.46
C LEU A 130 -4.41 -8.13 9.97
N PHE A 131 -5.67 -8.19 9.56
CA PHE A 131 -6.69 -7.24 9.98
C PHE A 131 -7.20 -7.51 11.41
N PHE A 132 -7.46 -8.76 11.77
CA PHE A 132 -8.03 -9.12 13.06
C PHE A 132 -7.01 -9.22 14.19
N ASN A 133 -5.71 -9.33 13.89
CA ASN A 133 -4.68 -9.37 14.92
C ASN A 133 -4.41 -7.95 15.45
N PRO A 134 -4.78 -7.61 16.70
CA PRO A 134 -4.62 -6.27 17.24
C PRO A 134 -3.15 -5.85 17.39
N LEU A 135 -2.22 -6.81 17.37
CA LEU A 135 -0.79 -6.55 17.47
C LEU A 135 -0.14 -6.26 16.11
N SER A 136 -0.80 -6.57 15.00
CA SER A 136 -0.23 -6.33 13.66
C SER A 136 -0.44 -4.88 13.23
N ASN A 137 0.56 -4.27 12.59
CA ASN A 137 0.39 -2.93 12.04
C ASN A 137 -0.58 -2.95 10.85
N SER A 138 -1.81 -2.48 11.07
CA SER A 138 -2.85 -2.41 10.05
C SER A 138 -2.62 -1.29 9.00
N ARG A 139 -1.65 -0.41 9.24
CA ARG A 139 -1.23 0.66 8.30
C ARG A 139 0.00 0.29 7.48
N ALA A 140 0.59 -0.89 7.68
CA ALA A 140 1.66 -1.39 6.81
C ALA A 140 1.12 -1.59 5.38
N PHE A 141 1.98 -1.33 4.39
CA PHE A 141 1.65 -1.54 2.97
C PHE A 141 1.60 -3.05 2.66
N THR A 142 0.56 -3.49 1.96
CA THR A 142 0.52 -4.86 1.40
C THR A 142 0.90 -4.80 -0.08
N LEU A 143 1.85 -5.62 -0.50
CA LEU A 143 2.35 -5.68 -1.87
C LEU A 143 2.37 -7.13 -2.35
N VAL A 144 2.20 -7.33 -3.65
CA VAL A 144 2.54 -8.61 -4.30
C VAL A 144 3.99 -8.54 -4.76
N CYS A 145 4.72 -9.63 -4.63
CA CYS A 145 6.10 -9.69 -5.10
C CYS A 145 6.37 -10.87 -6.03
N GLY A 146 7.13 -10.60 -7.09
CA GLY A 146 7.66 -11.64 -7.97
C GLY A 146 8.77 -12.43 -7.29
N GLY A 147 8.65 -13.76 -7.29
CA GLY A 147 9.60 -14.67 -6.65
C GLY A 147 9.36 -14.90 -5.15
N ASP A 148 10.39 -15.37 -4.44
CA ASP A 148 10.31 -15.68 -3.00
C ASP A 148 10.42 -14.40 -2.15
N PRO A 149 9.41 -14.08 -1.30
CA PRO A 149 9.47 -12.93 -0.38
C PRO A 149 10.72 -12.93 0.51
N ARG A 150 11.28 -14.10 0.85
CA ARG A 150 12.50 -14.21 1.64
C ARG A 150 13.68 -13.59 0.90
N ASP A 151 13.78 -13.77 -0.41
CA ASP A 151 14.90 -13.27 -1.21
C ASP A 151 14.86 -11.75 -1.33
N ILE A 152 13.66 -11.18 -1.43
CA ILE A 152 13.44 -9.73 -1.41
C ILE A 152 13.77 -9.16 -0.03
N LEU A 153 13.27 -9.80 1.04
CA LEU A 153 13.57 -9.36 2.41
C LEU A 153 15.07 -9.47 2.72
N SER A 154 15.77 -10.45 2.16
CA SER A 154 17.22 -10.68 2.34
C SER A 154 18.10 -9.75 1.52
N TYR A 155 17.53 -9.02 0.57
CA TYR A 155 18.28 -8.12 -0.29
C TYR A 155 18.84 -6.93 0.51
N LYS A 156 20.15 -6.75 0.48
CA LYS A 156 20.82 -5.64 1.15
C LYS A 156 20.75 -4.40 0.26
N VAL A 157 20.01 -3.39 0.72
CA VAL A 157 19.94 -2.09 0.05
C VAL A 157 20.89 -1.14 0.76
N GLN A 158 21.86 -0.58 0.03
CA GLN A 158 22.85 0.34 0.59
C GLN A 158 22.15 1.57 1.19
N GLY A 159 22.54 1.96 2.41
CA GLY A 159 21.98 3.11 3.12
C GLY A 159 20.66 2.85 3.85
N TYR A 160 20.10 1.63 3.78
CA TYR A 160 18.89 1.25 4.51
C TYR A 160 19.19 0.15 5.55
N PRO A 161 18.55 0.18 6.73
CA PRO A 161 18.71 -0.87 7.75
C PRO A 161 18.30 -2.27 7.25
N ASN A 162 17.28 -2.32 6.38
CA ASN A 162 16.80 -3.52 5.71
C ASN A 162 16.00 -3.13 4.44
N SER A 163 15.68 -4.12 3.61
CA SER A 163 14.87 -3.92 2.39
C SER A 163 13.43 -3.50 2.67
N ALA A 164 12.83 -3.87 3.82
CA ALA A 164 11.47 -3.46 4.16
C ALA A 164 11.37 -1.95 4.38
N ASP A 165 12.38 -1.31 4.99
CA ASP A 165 12.50 0.16 5.06
C ASP A 165 12.62 0.79 3.68
N TYR A 166 13.42 0.20 2.80
CA TYR A 166 13.55 0.68 1.42
C TYR A 166 12.23 0.60 0.66
N ILE A 167 11.54 -0.54 0.71
CA ILE A 167 10.23 -0.74 0.06
C ILE A 167 9.20 0.22 0.65
N TYR A 168 9.21 0.45 1.96
CA TYR A 168 8.35 1.44 2.58
C TYR A 168 8.63 2.86 2.06
N GLY A 169 9.91 3.25 1.96
CA GLY A 169 10.32 4.51 1.35
C GLY A 169 9.91 4.62 -0.13
N LEU A 170 10.06 3.54 -0.90
CA LEU A 170 9.62 3.45 -2.30
C LEU A 170 8.11 3.70 -2.41
N MET A 171 7.30 3.08 -1.54
CA MET A 171 5.85 3.28 -1.51
C MET A 171 5.43 4.67 -1.03
N GLN A 172 6.13 5.26 -0.07
CA GLN A 172 5.84 6.62 0.40
C GLN A 172 6.12 7.68 -0.67
N ASN A 173 7.08 7.41 -1.56
CA ASN A 173 7.51 8.36 -2.60
C ASN A 173 6.94 8.05 -3.99
N SER A 174 6.36 6.88 -4.23
CA SER A 174 5.72 6.55 -5.51
C SER A 174 4.63 7.55 -5.98
N PRO A 175 3.89 8.24 -5.08
CA PRO A 175 2.88 9.24 -5.47
C PRO A 175 3.41 10.49 -6.16
N GLN A 176 4.72 10.75 -6.14
CA GLN A 176 5.26 12.00 -6.64
C GLN A 176 5.09 12.16 -8.15
N TYR A 177 5.36 11.10 -8.92
CA TYR A 177 5.46 11.18 -10.37
C TYR A 177 4.75 10.06 -11.14
N ASN A 178 4.16 9.06 -10.44
CA ASN A 178 3.63 7.85 -11.07
C ASN A 178 2.12 7.62 -10.82
N PHE A 179 1.39 8.67 -10.45
CA PHE A 179 -0.05 8.62 -10.17
C PHE A 179 -0.44 7.68 -9.02
N PHE A 180 0.51 7.22 -8.20
CA PHE A 180 0.21 6.36 -7.06
C PHE A 180 -0.56 7.12 -5.96
N PRO A 181 -1.62 6.54 -5.38
CA PRO A 181 -2.24 7.05 -4.16
C PRO A 181 -1.44 6.65 -2.92
N THR A 182 -1.10 7.61 -2.05
CA THR A 182 -0.33 7.37 -0.80
C THR A 182 -1.00 6.38 0.16
N LYS A 183 -2.34 6.28 0.17
CA LYS A 183 -3.10 5.59 1.23
C LYS A 183 -3.91 4.38 0.77
N ALA A 184 -3.92 4.05 -0.52
CA ALA A 184 -4.83 3.01 -1.04
C ALA A 184 -4.40 1.58 -0.72
N TYR A 185 -3.16 1.36 -0.31
CA TYR A 185 -2.55 0.01 -0.25
C TYR A 185 -2.22 -0.46 1.16
N THR A 186 -2.72 0.21 2.19
CA THR A 186 -2.53 -0.22 3.58
C THR A 186 -3.45 -1.39 3.89
N THR A 187 -2.99 -2.28 4.76
CA THR A 187 -3.68 -3.54 5.10
C THR A 187 -5.14 -3.36 5.49
N ASN A 188 -5.45 -2.37 6.32
CA ASN A 188 -6.82 -2.05 6.71
C ASN A 188 -7.69 -1.64 5.51
N ILE A 189 -7.17 -0.81 4.59
CA ILE A 189 -7.89 -0.39 3.38
C ILE A 189 -8.08 -1.56 2.43
N ASN A 190 -7.06 -2.42 2.27
CA ASN A 190 -7.15 -3.63 1.45
C ASN A 190 -8.22 -4.60 1.96
N TYR A 191 -8.30 -4.80 3.27
CA TYR A 191 -9.38 -5.58 3.89
C TYR A 191 -10.76 -5.00 3.54
N TYR A 192 -10.95 -3.69 3.68
CA TYR A 192 -12.22 -3.05 3.31
C TYR A 192 -12.53 -3.19 1.82
N GLN A 193 -11.53 -3.08 0.95
CA GLN A 193 -11.72 -3.29 -0.49
C GLN A 193 -12.26 -4.68 -0.79
N LEU A 194 -11.66 -5.73 -0.20
CA LEU A 194 -12.10 -7.12 -0.38
C LEU A 194 -13.54 -7.39 0.11
N LYS A 195 -14.02 -6.66 1.12
CA LYS A 195 -15.36 -6.85 1.70
C LYS A 195 -16.42 -5.92 1.12
N THR A 196 -16.02 -4.91 0.35
CA THR A 196 -16.95 -3.91 -0.16
C THR A 196 -17.51 -4.36 -1.51
N GLU A 197 -18.83 -4.55 -1.58
CA GLU A 197 -19.52 -4.85 -2.83
C GLU A 197 -19.19 -3.82 -3.93
N GLY A 198 -18.90 -4.35 -5.12
CA GLY A 198 -18.55 -3.59 -6.32
C GLY A 198 -17.12 -3.04 -6.32
N LYS A 199 -16.25 -3.53 -5.44
CA LYS A 199 -14.82 -3.22 -5.47
C LYS A 199 -14.02 -4.49 -5.72
N ASN A 200 -12.99 -4.35 -6.55
CA ASN A 200 -11.90 -5.31 -6.62
C ASN A 200 -10.62 -4.72 -6.03
N LEU A 201 -9.85 -5.60 -5.40
CA LEU A 201 -8.56 -5.26 -4.85
C LEU A 201 -7.54 -5.10 -5.99
N VAL A 202 -6.69 -4.09 -5.86
CA VAL A 202 -5.46 -3.97 -6.64
C VAL A 202 -4.30 -3.72 -5.68
N LEU A 203 -3.18 -4.40 -5.89
CA LEU A 203 -1.99 -4.27 -5.03
C LEU A 203 -0.75 -3.94 -5.88
N PRO A 204 0.14 -3.06 -5.40
CA PRO A 204 1.39 -2.80 -6.11
C PRO A 204 2.20 -4.09 -6.24
N TYR A 205 2.80 -4.29 -7.42
CA TYR A 205 3.63 -5.44 -7.72
C TYR A 205 5.10 -5.03 -7.73
N ILE A 206 5.92 -5.66 -6.90
CA ILE A 206 7.35 -5.40 -6.81
C ILE A 206 8.19 -6.58 -7.28
N GLU A 207 9.36 -6.29 -7.85
CA GLU A 207 10.33 -7.29 -8.27
C GLU A 207 11.74 -6.88 -7.87
N LYS A 208 12.60 -7.87 -7.63
CA LYS A 208 14.04 -7.66 -7.58
C LYS A 208 14.59 -7.70 -9.00
N THR A 209 14.90 -6.54 -9.55
CA THR A 209 15.54 -6.37 -10.85
C THR A 209 17.07 -6.39 -10.71
N LYS A 210 17.77 -6.23 -11.84
CA LYS A 210 19.22 -6.01 -11.84
C LYS A 210 19.66 -4.72 -11.12
N ASN A 211 18.76 -3.73 -11.00
CA ASN A 211 19.07 -2.42 -10.41
C ASN A 211 18.61 -2.29 -8.95
N GLY A 212 17.94 -3.30 -8.40
CA GLY A 212 17.41 -3.27 -7.04
C GLY A 212 15.95 -3.72 -6.98
N ILE A 213 15.22 -3.26 -5.97
CA ILE A 213 13.80 -3.57 -5.82
C ILE A 213 12.99 -2.45 -6.48
N GLU A 214 12.11 -2.79 -7.41
CA GLU A 214 11.32 -1.82 -8.17
C GLU A 214 9.83 -2.18 -8.13
N ILE A 215 8.96 -1.17 -8.23
CA ILE A 215 7.55 -1.38 -8.56
C ILE A 215 7.47 -1.61 -10.06
N THR A 216 7.10 -2.81 -10.50
CA THR A 216 7.06 -3.18 -11.91
C THR A 216 5.64 -3.33 -12.46
N GLY A 217 4.62 -3.02 -11.65
CA GLY A 217 3.25 -3.04 -12.09
C GLY A 217 2.23 -3.05 -10.96
N MET A 218 1.03 -3.55 -11.28
CA MET A 218 -0.07 -3.74 -10.34
C MET A 218 -0.65 -5.14 -10.50
N ALA A 219 -0.95 -5.80 -9.39
CA ALA A 219 -1.73 -7.03 -9.35
C ALA A 219 -3.22 -6.69 -9.30
N LEU A 220 -3.99 -7.24 -10.23
CA LEU A 220 -5.45 -7.17 -10.29
C LEU A 220 -6.04 -8.44 -9.66
N PHE A 221 -7.00 -8.28 -8.77
CA PHE A 221 -7.65 -9.38 -8.08
C PHE A 221 -9.11 -9.50 -8.50
N LYS A 222 -9.62 -10.73 -8.51
CA LYS A 222 -11.05 -11.04 -8.52
C LYS A 222 -11.39 -11.76 -7.22
N GLY A 223 -12.18 -11.11 -6.37
CA GLY A 223 -12.32 -11.55 -4.99
C GLY A 223 -10.96 -11.49 -4.27
N ASP A 224 -10.54 -12.60 -3.65
CA ASP A 224 -9.28 -12.70 -2.94
C ASP A 224 -8.13 -13.31 -3.74
N LYS A 225 -8.33 -13.60 -5.03
CA LYS A 225 -7.30 -14.20 -5.90
C LYS A 225 -6.81 -13.19 -6.92
N MET A 226 -5.49 -13.15 -7.09
CA MET A 226 -4.88 -12.42 -8.19
C MET A 226 -5.21 -13.12 -9.50
N GLU A 227 -5.58 -12.36 -10.51
CA GLU A 227 -5.89 -12.86 -11.86
C GLU A 227 -4.85 -12.40 -12.87
N LYS A 228 -4.31 -11.20 -12.69
CA LYS A 228 -3.42 -10.59 -13.67
C LYS A 228 -2.43 -9.62 -13.03
N LYS A 229 -1.18 -9.64 -13.50
CA LYS A 229 -0.24 -8.52 -13.36
C LYS A 229 -0.36 -7.62 -14.59
N ILE A 230 -0.59 -6.33 -14.38
CA ILE A 230 -0.47 -5.29 -15.43
C ILE A 230 0.88 -4.57 -15.27
N ASP A 231 1.42 -4.07 -16.38
CA ASP A 231 2.72 -3.39 -16.39
C ASP A 231 2.65 -1.96 -15.83
N VAL A 232 3.80 -1.26 -15.77
CA VAL A 232 3.91 0.12 -15.28
C VAL A 232 3.08 1.12 -16.10
N ASN A 233 2.97 0.94 -17.41
CA ASN A 233 2.21 1.86 -18.27
C ASN A 233 0.71 1.72 -18.02
N GLU A 234 0.23 0.47 -17.96
CA GLU A 234 -1.16 0.16 -17.63
C GLU A 234 -1.51 0.57 -16.20
N MET A 235 -0.58 0.36 -15.25
CA MET A 235 -0.72 0.80 -13.87
C MET A 235 -0.91 2.31 -13.74
N GLN A 236 -0.18 3.13 -14.51
CA GLN A 236 -0.40 4.57 -14.52
C GLN A 236 -1.81 4.92 -15.03
N SER A 237 -2.27 4.29 -16.13
CA SER A 237 -3.63 4.47 -16.62
C SER A 237 -4.69 4.04 -15.61
N LEU A 238 -4.53 2.87 -14.99
CA LEU A 238 -5.38 2.38 -13.91
C LEU A 238 -5.48 3.42 -12.80
N ASN A 239 -4.35 3.89 -12.27
CA ASN A 239 -4.35 4.80 -11.13
C ASN A 239 -5.06 6.12 -11.45
N ARG A 240 -4.84 6.71 -12.64
CA ARG A 240 -5.56 7.92 -13.07
C ARG A 240 -7.07 7.72 -13.20
N LEU A 241 -7.48 6.53 -13.66
CA LEU A 241 -8.88 6.18 -13.89
C LEU A 241 -9.61 5.62 -12.67
N ARG A 242 -8.89 5.28 -11.60
CA ARG A 242 -9.42 4.64 -10.39
C ARG A 242 -9.40 5.58 -9.19
N GLU A 243 -8.30 6.29 -8.99
CA GLU A 243 -8.00 7.02 -7.77
C GLU A 243 -8.36 8.51 -7.90
N ASP A 244 -8.62 9.15 -6.77
CA ASP A 244 -8.83 10.60 -6.70
C ASP A 244 -7.57 11.29 -6.15
N LYS A 245 -7.30 12.52 -6.64
CA LYS A 245 -6.20 13.39 -6.20
C LYS A 245 -4.80 12.78 -6.41
N THR A 246 -4.57 12.18 -7.57
CA THR A 246 -3.26 11.63 -7.96
C THR A 246 -2.39 12.68 -8.65
N LYS A 247 -1.07 12.50 -8.59
CA LYS A 247 -0.08 13.34 -9.28
C LYS A 247 0.89 12.48 -10.09
N GLY A 248 1.28 12.94 -11.28
CA GLY A 248 2.29 12.26 -12.07
C GLY A 248 2.73 13.02 -13.32
N ILE A 249 3.81 12.56 -13.94
CA ILE A 249 4.34 13.16 -15.17
C ILE A 249 3.73 12.47 -16.38
N ILE A 250 3.36 13.25 -17.38
CA ILE A 250 2.99 12.76 -18.72
C ILE A 250 3.95 13.40 -19.71
N SER A 251 4.49 12.58 -20.61
CA SER A 251 5.42 13.00 -21.64
C SER A 251 4.89 12.65 -23.03
N ILE A 252 4.94 13.60 -23.95
CA ILE A 252 4.77 13.38 -25.38
C ILE A 252 6.16 13.44 -25.99
N GLU A 253 6.66 12.30 -26.44
CA GLU A 253 7.98 12.19 -27.06
C GLU A 253 7.83 11.61 -28.45
N LYS A 254 8.45 12.27 -29.43
CA LYS A 254 8.65 11.74 -30.78
C LYS A 254 10.11 11.35 -31.01
N ASP A 255 11.04 12.19 -30.53
CA ASP A 255 12.48 11.96 -30.54
C ASP A 255 13.18 12.89 -29.52
N TYR A 256 14.51 12.79 -29.39
CA TYR A 256 15.32 13.57 -28.41
C TYR A 256 15.27 15.09 -28.58
N LYS A 257 14.86 15.59 -29.76
CA LYS A 257 14.65 17.02 -30.05
C LYS A 257 13.20 17.41 -29.90
N ASN A 258 12.28 16.47 -30.09
CA ASN A 258 10.85 16.72 -30.16
C ASN A 258 10.12 16.04 -29.00
N PHE A 259 10.07 16.73 -27.86
CA PHE A 259 9.29 16.29 -26.70
C PHE A 259 8.71 17.46 -25.90
N ALA A 260 7.66 17.13 -25.15
CA ALA A 260 7.03 17.97 -24.14
C ALA A 260 6.63 17.12 -22.91
N GLU A 261 6.88 17.63 -21.72
CA GLU A 261 6.68 16.92 -20.45
C GLU A 261 5.98 17.82 -19.44
N MET A 262 4.95 17.26 -18.80
CA MET A 262 4.04 18.02 -17.96
C MET A 262 3.78 17.27 -16.66
N ASP A 263 3.94 17.99 -15.56
CA ASP A 263 3.60 17.52 -14.21
C ASP A 263 2.11 17.75 -13.96
N CYS A 264 1.37 16.66 -13.78
CA CYS A 264 -0.09 16.65 -13.80
C CYS A 264 -0.66 16.30 -12.44
N TYR A 265 -1.66 17.07 -12.03
CA TYR A 265 -2.52 16.76 -10.90
C TYR A 265 -3.94 16.44 -11.39
N ILE A 266 -4.47 15.29 -11.00
CA ILE A 266 -5.74 14.75 -11.48
C ILE A 266 -6.72 14.61 -10.32
N LYS A 267 -7.90 15.22 -10.48
CA LYS A 267 -9.07 14.91 -9.66
C LYS A 267 -10.03 14.05 -10.46
N ARG A 268 -10.59 13.04 -9.81
CA ARG A 268 -11.47 12.06 -10.44
C ARG A 268 -12.86 12.14 -9.85
N LYS A 269 -13.87 12.09 -10.72
CA LYS A 269 -15.26 11.86 -10.35
C LYS A 269 -15.88 10.80 -11.25
N VAL A 270 -16.80 10.00 -10.74
CA VAL A 270 -17.58 9.05 -11.53
C VAL A 270 -19.06 9.36 -11.38
N GLU A 271 -19.75 9.35 -12.50
CA GLU A 271 -21.20 9.39 -12.57
C GLU A 271 -21.70 8.07 -13.15
N CYS A 272 -22.77 7.54 -12.58
CA CYS A 272 -23.37 6.28 -13.01
C CYS A 272 -24.84 6.52 -13.34
N TYR A 273 -25.29 6.01 -14.47
CA TYR A 273 -26.66 6.09 -14.96
C TYR A 273 -27.18 4.67 -15.22
N LYS A 274 -28.49 4.49 -15.09
CA LYS A 274 -29.18 3.22 -15.34
C LYS A 274 -30.41 3.48 -16.19
N GLU A 275 -30.41 2.95 -17.42
CA GLU A 275 -31.51 3.11 -18.38
C GLU A 275 -31.89 1.74 -18.94
N LYS A 276 -33.19 1.41 -18.87
CA LYS A 276 -33.73 0.12 -19.34
C LYS A 276 -32.94 -1.11 -18.84
N GLY A 277 -32.44 -1.03 -17.61
CA GLY A 277 -31.65 -2.09 -16.98
C GLY A 277 -30.15 -2.12 -17.33
N LYS A 278 -29.68 -1.29 -18.26
CA LYS A 278 -28.26 -1.17 -18.62
C LYS A 278 -27.59 -0.03 -17.86
N TYR A 279 -26.34 -0.24 -17.48
CA TYR A 279 -25.53 0.76 -16.77
C TYR A 279 -24.65 1.52 -17.76
N ARG A 280 -24.52 2.84 -17.54
CA ARG A 280 -23.58 3.72 -18.23
C ARG A 280 -22.76 4.48 -17.19
N PHE A 281 -21.44 4.50 -17.36
CA PHE A 281 -20.51 5.19 -16.46
C PHE A 281 -19.82 6.33 -17.20
N VAL A 282 -19.72 7.49 -16.55
CA VAL A 282 -18.95 8.63 -17.05
C VAL A 282 -17.83 8.89 -16.05
N ILE A 283 -16.59 8.63 -16.47
CA ILE A 283 -15.38 8.94 -15.70
C ILE A 283 -14.95 10.35 -16.08
N LYS A 284 -15.00 11.28 -15.12
CA LYS A 284 -14.58 12.67 -15.29
C LYS A 284 -13.21 12.89 -14.69
N LEU A 285 -12.26 13.33 -15.50
CA LEU A 285 -10.89 13.67 -15.10
C LEU A 285 -10.69 15.19 -15.22
N ASP A 286 -10.56 15.88 -14.08
CA ASP A 286 -10.13 17.28 -14.04
C ASP A 286 -8.61 17.32 -13.87
N ILE A 287 -7.90 17.71 -14.93
CA ILE A 287 -6.44 17.64 -15.01
C ILE A 287 -5.86 19.05 -15.01
N LYS A 288 -5.00 19.33 -14.05
CA LYS A 288 -4.18 20.54 -13.98
C LYS A 288 -2.74 20.18 -14.29
N GLY A 289 -2.17 20.79 -15.31
CA GLY A 289 -0.80 20.54 -15.73
C GLY A 289 0.11 21.74 -15.57
N ASP A 290 1.32 21.53 -15.08
CA ASP A 290 2.43 22.46 -15.17
C ASP A 290 3.42 21.94 -16.23
N MET A 291 3.68 22.74 -17.27
CA MET A 291 4.70 22.41 -18.25
C MET A 291 6.08 22.53 -17.60
N ILE A 292 6.81 21.41 -17.55
CA ILE A 292 8.13 21.35 -16.91
C ILE A 292 9.24 21.45 -17.94
N ASN A 293 9.09 20.76 -19.07
CA ASN A 293 10.13 20.66 -20.06
C ASN A 293 9.49 20.59 -21.45
N CYS A 294 9.71 21.62 -22.28
CA CYS A 294 9.29 21.56 -23.67
C CYS A 294 10.42 22.00 -24.59
N LYS A 295 10.74 21.16 -25.58
CA LYS A 295 11.60 21.53 -26.71
C LYS A 295 10.79 21.73 -27.99
N SER A 296 9.70 20.98 -28.16
CA SER A 296 8.93 20.94 -29.42
C SER A 296 7.80 21.95 -29.52
N CYS A 297 7.59 22.77 -28.48
CA CYS A 297 6.38 23.59 -28.34
C CYS A 297 6.62 24.94 -27.64
N ARG A 298 7.86 25.43 -27.59
CA ARG A 298 8.19 26.61 -26.78
C ARG A 298 7.51 27.86 -27.30
N ASP A 299 7.51 28.04 -28.61
CA ASP A 299 6.92 29.22 -29.24
C ASP A 299 5.39 29.16 -29.11
N GLU A 300 4.82 27.97 -29.29
CA GLU A 300 3.40 27.68 -29.09
C GLU A 300 2.93 27.96 -27.64
N LEU A 301 3.82 27.81 -26.66
CA LEU A 301 3.53 28.14 -25.26
C LEU A 301 3.57 29.64 -24.96
N CYS A 302 3.90 30.50 -25.92
CA CYS A 302 3.80 31.96 -25.80
C CYS A 302 2.48 32.50 -26.40
N ASN A 303 1.86 31.77 -27.33
CA ASN A 303 0.60 32.15 -27.96
C ASN A 303 -0.60 31.41 -27.34
N GLN A 304 -1.69 32.11 -27.02
CA GLN A 304 -2.85 31.52 -26.36
C GLN A 304 -3.58 30.47 -27.21
N GLU A 305 -3.74 30.67 -28.52
CA GLU A 305 -4.40 29.68 -29.39
C GLU A 305 -3.53 28.43 -29.59
N GLU A 306 -2.21 28.60 -29.64
CA GLU A 306 -1.26 27.51 -29.85
C GLU A 306 -1.06 26.68 -28.56
N LYS A 307 -1.15 27.32 -27.38
CA LYS A 307 -1.20 26.64 -26.06
C LYS A 307 -2.32 25.60 -25.99
N ASP A 308 -3.51 25.94 -26.46
CA ASP A 308 -4.66 25.03 -26.47
C ASP A 308 -4.40 23.82 -27.38
N GLY A 309 -3.68 24.03 -28.48
CA GLY A 309 -3.20 22.96 -29.35
C GLY A 309 -2.25 21.99 -28.64
N VAL A 310 -1.33 22.50 -27.81
CA VAL A 310 -0.42 21.67 -26.99
C VAL A 310 -1.22 20.89 -25.94
N VAL A 311 -2.11 21.55 -25.19
CA VAL A 311 -2.98 20.90 -24.19
C VAL A 311 -3.79 19.77 -24.79
N LYS A 312 -4.39 19.99 -25.98
CA LYS A 312 -5.14 18.94 -26.71
C LYS A 312 -4.29 17.73 -27.05
N LYS A 313 -2.99 17.88 -27.37
CA LYS A 313 -2.11 16.72 -27.64
C LYS A 313 -1.93 15.85 -26.39
N PHE A 314 -1.79 16.45 -25.20
CA PHE A 314 -1.72 15.72 -23.94
C PHE A 314 -3.03 15.06 -23.59
N GLU A 315 -4.14 15.78 -23.74
CA GLU A 315 -5.49 15.25 -23.53
C GLU A 315 -5.74 14.02 -24.41
N GLN A 316 -5.40 14.09 -25.70
CA GLN A 316 -5.52 12.96 -26.63
C GLN A 316 -4.64 11.78 -26.25
N LYS A 317 -3.41 12.00 -25.75
CA LYS A 317 -2.54 10.92 -25.27
C LYS A 317 -3.18 10.22 -24.07
N ILE A 318 -3.63 10.99 -23.06
CA ILE A 318 -4.29 10.45 -21.87
C ILE A 318 -5.55 9.70 -22.25
N TYR A 319 -6.36 10.27 -23.14
CA TYR A 319 -7.58 9.64 -23.65
C TYR A 319 -7.27 8.28 -24.30
N LYS A 320 -6.31 8.21 -25.23
CA LYS A 320 -5.94 6.98 -25.92
C LYS A 320 -5.42 5.91 -24.97
N GLU A 321 -4.53 6.27 -24.04
CA GLU A 321 -3.98 5.33 -23.05
C GLU A 321 -5.05 4.82 -22.08
N SER A 322 -5.95 5.70 -21.67
CA SER A 322 -7.04 5.40 -20.74
C SER A 322 -8.08 4.51 -21.41
N TYR A 323 -8.50 4.84 -22.63
CA TYR A 323 -9.46 4.05 -23.40
C TYR A 323 -8.90 2.67 -23.75
N LYS A 324 -7.60 2.58 -24.09
CA LYS A 324 -6.92 1.29 -24.27
C LYS A 324 -6.99 0.44 -23.00
N PHE A 325 -6.72 1.02 -21.83
CA PHE A 325 -6.84 0.30 -20.56
C PHE A 325 -8.28 -0.15 -20.28
N ILE A 326 -9.26 0.74 -20.46
CA ILE A 326 -10.69 0.42 -20.28
C ILE A 326 -11.09 -0.74 -21.19
N ASN A 327 -10.70 -0.70 -22.48
CA ASN A 327 -11.00 -1.77 -23.43
C ASN A 327 -10.41 -3.13 -22.99
N LYS A 328 -9.15 -3.15 -22.53
CA LYS A 328 -8.54 -4.37 -21.99
C LYS A 328 -9.24 -4.85 -20.73
N MET A 329 -9.58 -3.94 -19.82
CA MET A 329 -10.32 -4.25 -18.60
C MET A 329 -11.66 -4.91 -18.93
N GLN A 330 -12.42 -4.35 -19.88
CA GLN A 330 -13.73 -4.84 -20.26
C GLN A 330 -13.68 -6.12 -21.09
N ASN A 331 -12.68 -6.31 -21.95
CA ASN A 331 -12.68 -7.39 -22.95
C ASN A 331 -11.71 -8.53 -22.64
N GLU A 332 -10.58 -8.24 -22.01
CA GLU A 332 -9.53 -9.21 -21.72
C GLU A 332 -9.55 -9.63 -20.24
N TYR A 333 -9.55 -8.65 -19.33
CA TYR A 333 -9.40 -8.92 -17.89
C TYR A 333 -10.73 -9.33 -17.25
N LYS A 334 -11.85 -8.76 -17.70
CA LYS A 334 -13.21 -9.03 -17.19
C LYS A 334 -13.32 -8.84 -15.66
N ILE A 335 -12.66 -7.78 -15.16
CA ILE A 335 -12.59 -7.40 -13.74
C ILE A 335 -12.83 -5.89 -13.65
N ASP A 336 -13.72 -5.44 -12.76
CA ASP A 336 -13.88 -4.02 -12.45
C ASP A 336 -12.70 -3.52 -11.59
N ALA A 337 -11.58 -3.21 -12.24
CA ALA A 337 -10.40 -2.65 -11.59
C ALA A 337 -10.58 -1.17 -11.20
N LEU A 338 -11.60 -0.49 -11.75
CA LEU A 338 -11.84 0.95 -11.58
C LEU A 338 -12.81 1.27 -10.42
N GLY A 339 -13.44 0.24 -9.83
CA GLY A 339 -14.40 0.37 -8.74
C GLY A 339 -15.71 1.05 -9.15
N LEU A 340 -16.11 0.90 -10.42
CA LEU A 340 -17.34 1.47 -10.97
C LEU A 340 -18.59 0.78 -10.41
N GLY A 341 -18.51 -0.54 -10.19
CA GLY A 341 -19.56 -1.33 -9.56
C GLY A 341 -19.92 -0.79 -8.17
N ASN A 342 -18.94 -0.30 -7.41
CA ASN A 342 -19.18 0.30 -6.10
C ASN A 342 -20.01 1.58 -6.19
N VAL A 343 -19.77 2.40 -7.23
CA VAL A 343 -20.53 3.62 -7.50
C VAL A 343 -21.96 3.27 -7.87
N ALA A 344 -22.16 2.25 -8.71
CA ALA A 344 -23.48 1.76 -9.08
C ALA A 344 -24.23 1.17 -7.87
N ALA A 345 -23.58 0.32 -7.07
CA ALA A 345 -24.15 -0.27 -5.85
C ALA A 345 -24.55 0.80 -4.83
N ALA A 346 -23.72 1.83 -4.66
CA ALA A 346 -24.05 2.94 -3.77
C ALA A 346 -25.25 3.77 -4.26
N LYS A 347 -25.41 3.94 -5.58
CA LYS A 347 -26.50 4.75 -6.16
C LYS A 347 -27.81 3.99 -6.32
N TYR A 348 -27.75 2.71 -6.69
CA TYR A 348 -28.92 1.91 -7.11
C TYR A 348 -29.26 0.75 -6.16
N GLY A 349 -28.55 0.63 -5.04
CA GLY A 349 -28.81 -0.37 -4.00
C GLY A 349 -27.71 -1.43 -3.89
N ARG A 350 -27.42 -1.82 -2.65
CA ARG A 350 -26.45 -2.86 -2.28
C ARG A 350 -27.12 -4.21 -2.07
N ASN A 351 -26.33 -5.28 -2.09
CA ASN A 351 -26.73 -6.66 -1.82
C ASN A 351 -27.80 -7.19 -2.79
N THR A 352 -27.69 -6.80 -4.05
CA THR A 352 -28.64 -7.24 -5.10
C THR A 352 -28.26 -8.59 -5.72
N GLY A 353 -27.11 -9.16 -5.34
CA GLY A 353 -26.59 -10.42 -5.88
C GLY A 353 -26.03 -10.30 -7.30
N VAL A 354 -25.88 -9.07 -7.82
CA VAL A 354 -25.32 -8.83 -9.15
C VAL A 354 -23.81 -9.06 -9.17
N ASP A 355 -23.33 -9.62 -10.28
CA ASP A 355 -21.91 -9.67 -10.60
C ASP A 355 -21.49 -8.32 -11.18
N TRP A 356 -20.88 -7.49 -10.33
CA TRP A 356 -20.43 -6.16 -10.75
C TRP A 356 -19.31 -6.19 -11.79
N ASP A 357 -18.46 -7.22 -11.81
CA ASP A 357 -17.41 -7.36 -12.85
C ASP A 357 -18.05 -7.53 -14.22
N LYS A 358 -19.08 -8.37 -14.29
CA LYS A 358 -19.85 -8.58 -15.52
C LYS A 358 -20.59 -7.31 -15.94
N ILE A 359 -21.31 -6.67 -15.02
CA ILE A 359 -22.07 -5.45 -15.30
C ILE A 359 -21.15 -4.34 -15.83
N VAL A 360 -19.99 -4.12 -15.21
CA VAL A 360 -19.03 -3.10 -15.66
C VAL A 360 -18.39 -3.48 -16.99
N SER A 361 -18.05 -4.76 -17.18
CA SER A 361 -17.48 -5.25 -18.44
C SER A 361 -18.44 -5.05 -19.63
N ASP A 362 -19.75 -5.20 -19.41
CA ASP A 362 -20.78 -5.07 -20.44
C ASP A 362 -21.37 -3.65 -20.56
N SER A 363 -20.90 -2.70 -19.74
CA SER A 363 -21.41 -1.33 -19.70
C SER A 363 -20.75 -0.40 -20.72
N GLU A 364 -21.43 0.70 -21.03
CA GLU A 364 -20.81 1.83 -21.71
C GLU A 364 -20.01 2.67 -20.70
N ILE A 365 -18.72 2.86 -20.97
CA ILE A 365 -17.82 3.67 -20.14
C ILE A 365 -17.32 4.84 -20.98
N GLU A 366 -17.83 6.03 -20.68
CA GLU A 366 -17.41 7.28 -21.28
C GLU A 366 -16.30 7.93 -20.44
N LEU A 367 -15.36 8.58 -21.12
CA LEU A 367 -14.27 9.33 -20.52
C LEU A 367 -14.39 10.80 -20.91
N ASP A 368 -14.57 11.65 -19.92
CA ASP A 368 -14.65 13.10 -20.03
C ASP A 368 -13.39 13.70 -19.39
N ILE A 369 -12.50 14.25 -20.22
CA ILE A 369 -11.24 14.84 -19.77
C ILE A 369 -11.32 16.35 -19.94
N ASN A 370 -11.18 17.06 -18.83
CA ASN A 370 -11.00 18.51 -18.83
C ASN A 370 -9.57 18.81 -18.38
N MET A 371 -8.71 19.14 -19.33
CA MET A 371 -7.32 19.46 -19.06
C MET A 371 -7.05 20.97 -19.22
N ARG A 372 -6.36 21.55 -18.25
CA ARG A 372 -5.89 22.94 -18.33
C ARG A 372 -4.43 23.08 -17.91
N LEU A 373 -3.72 23.93 -18.66
CA LEU A 373 -2.38 24.38 -18.32
C LEU A 373 -2.45 25.45 -17.23
N ILE A 374 -1.73 25.26 -16.13
CA ILE A 374 -1.62 26.25 -15.04
C ILE A 374 -0.36 27.11 -15.23
N ARG A 375 0.75 26.52 -15.68
CA ARG A 375 2.02 27.22 -15.94
C ARG A 375 2.67 26.69 -17.22
N GLY A 376 3.09 27.59 -18.12
CA GLY A 376 3.74 27.26 -19.40
C GLY A 376 5.27 27.04 -19.33
N GLY A 377 5.87 27.20 -18.15
CA GLY A 377 7.33 27.21 -17.97
C GLY A 377 7.83 28.61 -17.59
N ARG A 378 9.10 28.71 -17.17
CA ARG A 378 9.73 30.03 -16.93
C ARG A 378 10.10 30.67 -18.28
N GLY A 379 9.70 31.92 -18.50
CA GLY A 379 10.01 32.67 -19.71
C GLY A 379 8.94 32.62 -20.81
N THR A 380 7.83 31.91 -20.59
CA THR A 380 6.65 31.92 -21.46
C THR A 380 5.57 32.83 -20.84
N PHE A 381 5.72 34.14 -21.00
CA PHE A 381 4.71 35.14 -20.62
C PHE A 381 4.62 36.23 -21.68
#